data_AF-A0A838GRM9-F1
#
_entry.id   AF-A0A838GRM9-F1
#
_cell.length_a   1.000
_cell.length_b   1.000
_cell.length_c   1.000
_cell.angle_alpha   90.00
_cell.angle_beta   90.00
_cell.angle_gamma   90.00
#
_symmetry.space_group_name_H-M   'P 1'
#
loop_
_entity.id
_entity.type
_entity.pdbx_description
1 polymer ?
#
loop_
_entity_poly.entity_id
_entity_poly.type
_entity_poly.pdbx_seq_one_letter_code
_entity_poly.pdbx_strand_id
1 'polypeptide(L)'
;MALPRAAEVDPLGALARLDGVPQAVAATRLALDRLGGHRVLRRRGDAVRTESALRGAAAAASIELGRLVEVDEVRVAAQDRSAAAPVVRGAARAYVELGALVGVWRQAPRQALARLHTLAARDVAGVDELGRPGPGEATDRLAQLAEVL
;
A
#
# COMPACT_ATOMS: atom_id res chain seq x y z
N MET A 1 -25.23 5.48 30.07
CA MET A 1 -24.14 6.48 30.01
C MET A 1 -23.20 6.05 28.89
N ALA A 2 -23.39 6.60 27.69
CA ALA A 2 -22.59 6.23 26.52
C ALA A 2 -21.19 6.84 26.65
N LEU A 3 -20.15 6.02 26.56
CA LEU A 3 -18.77 6.49 26.52
C LEU A 3 -18.58 7.37 25.27
N PRO A 4 -17.94 8.54 25.37
CA PRO A 4 -17.66 9.38 24.22
C PRO A 4 -16.85 8.58 23.19
N ARG A 5 -17.28 8.56 21.92
CA ARG A 5 -16.45 8.05 20.81
C ARG A 5 -15.14 8.83 20.79
N ALA A 6 -14.05 8.17 20.41
CA ALA A 6 -12.71 8.71 20.21
C ALA A 6 -12.60 9.83 19.14
N ALA A 7 -13.38 10.89 19.29
CA ALA A 7 -13.52 11.97 18.32
C ALA A 7 -13.03 13.33 18.86
N GLU A 8 -12.46 13.42 20.07
CA GLU A 8 -12.07 14.71 20.64
C GLU A 8 -10.58 15.04 20.49
N VAL A 9 -9.71 14.04 20.29
CA VAL A 9 -8.29 14.23 20.03
C VAL A 9 -7.80 13.17 19.03
N ASP A 10 -7.29 13.59 17.88
CA ASP A 10 -6.58 12.72 16.94
C ASP A 10 -5.34 12.12 17.66
N PRO A 11 -5.31 10.81 17.96
CA PRO A 11 -4.22 10.19 18.71
C PRO A 11 -2.88 10.27 17.97
N LEU A 12 -2.90 10.43 16.64
CA LEU A 12 -1.73 10.57 15.79
C LEU A 12 -1.42 12.04 15.45
N GLY A 13 -2.24 12.99 15.91
CA GLY A 13 -2.13 14.40 15.55
C GLY A 13 -0.83 15.05 16.00
N ALA A 14 -0.16 14.52 17.04
CA ALA A 14 1.17 14.97 17.44
C ALA A 14 2.24 14.65 16.37
N LEU A 15 2.13 13.52 15.68
CA LEU A 15 3.06 13.13 14.61
C LEU A 15 2.97 14.10 13.43
N ALA A 16 1.76 14.56 13.10
CA ALA A 16 1.54 15.53 12.04
C ALA A 16 2.17 16.91 12.31
N ARG A 17 2.53 17.21 13.56
CA ARG A 17 3.15 18.47 14.00
C ARG A 17 4.66 18.37 14.20
N LEU A 18 5.26 17.20 14.01
CA LEU A 18 6.72 17.05 14.08
C LEU A 18 7.40 17.97 13.07
N ASP A 19 8.57 18.49 13.46
CA ASP A 19 9.33 19.42 12.64
C ASP A 19 9.57 18.86 11.23
N GLY A 20 9.26 19.67 10.21
CA GLY A 20 9.38 19.28 8.80
C GLY A 20 8.18 18.52 8.23
N VAL A 21 7.34 17.86 9.05
CA VAL A 21 6.19 17.09 8.56
C VAL A 21 5.14 17.99 7.89
N PRO A 22 4.68 19.12 8.49
CA PRO A 22 3.74 20.02 7.83
C PRO A 22 4.25 20.54 6.48
N GLN A 23 5.54 20.89 6.41
CA GLN A 23 6.18 21.42 5.20
C GLN A 23 6.27 20.34 4.12
N ALA A 24 6.67 19.12 4.47
CA ALA A 24 6.71 17.99 3.56
C ALA A 24 5.31 17.68 3.01
N VAL A 25 4.29 17.61 3.87
CA VAL A 25 2.90 17.39 3.46
C VAL A 25 2.41 18.49 2.51
N ALA A 26 2.68 19.76 2.83
CA ALA A 26 2.31 20.88 1.97
C ALA A 26 3.00 20.82 0.60
N ALA A 27 4.30 20.50 0.56
CA ALA A 27 5.06 20.33 -0.67
C ALA A 27 4.52 19.17 -1.52
N THR A 28 4.19 18.03 -0.90
CA THR A 28 3.59 16.88 -1.57
C THR A 28 2.21 17.23 -2.15
N ARG A 29 1.34 17.91 -1.39
CA ARG A 29 0.03 18.35 -1.88
C ARG A 29 0.18 19.26 -3.11
N LEU A 30 1.06 20.26 -3.04
CA LEU A 30 1.32 21.15 -4.16
C LEU A 30 1.81 20.40 -5.42
N ALA A 31 2.65 19.38 -5.25
CA ALA A 31 3.10 18.54 -6.36
C ALA A 31 1.96 17.71 -6.96
N LEU A 32 1.10 17.13 -6.10
CA LEU A 32 -0.06 16.34 -6.53
C LEU A 32 -1.12 17.21 -7.23
N ASP A 33 -1.36 18.44 -6.78
CA ASP A 33 -2.30 19.37 -7.42
C ASP A 33 -1.83 19.75 -8.83
N ARG A 34 -0.54 20.06 -8.98
CA ARG A 34 0.08 20.31 -10.30
C ARG A 34 -0.04 19.10 -11.21
N LEU A 35 0.22 17.91 -10.67
CA LEU A 35 0.09 16.65 -11.39
C LEU A 35 -1.37 16.45 -11.85
N GLY A 36 -2.35 16.59 -10.95
CA GLY A 36 -3.78 16.48 -11.26
C GLY A 36 -4.26 17.46 -12.36
N GLY A 37 -3.70 18.67 -12.39
CA GLY A 37 -3.94 19.66 -13.44
C GLY A 37 -3.24 19.35 -14.78
N HIS A 38 -2.30 18.40 -14.82
CA HIS A 38 -1.51 18.11 -16.01
C HIS A 38 -2.33 17.42 -17.11
N ARG A 39 -2.14 17.85 -18.36
CA ARG A 39 -2.90 17.35 -19.53
C ARG A 39 -2.75 15.85 -19.74
N VAL A 40 -1.61 15.26 -19.34
CA VAL A 40 -1.37 13.82 -19.48
C VAL A 40 -2.33 12.99 -18.63
N LEU A 41 -2.63 13.39 -17.39
CA LEU A 41 -3.53 12.64 -16.53
C LEU A 41 -4.97 12.71 -17.02
N ARG A 42 -5.37 13.84 -17.62
CA ARG A 42 -6.69 13.96 -18.26
C ARG A 42 -6.84 13.07 -19.49
N ARG A 43 -5.76 12.84 -20.24
CA ARG A 43 -5.78 12.11 -21.52
C ARG A 43 -5.41 10.64 -21.42
N ARG A 44 -4.54 10.29 -20.47
CA ARG A 44 -3.89 8.98 -20.33
C ARG A 44 -3.82 8.55 -18.86
N GLY A 45 -4.79 8.98 -18.05
CA GLY A 45 -4.81 8.72 -16.61
C GLY A 45 -4.70 7.24 -16.25
N ASP A 46 -5.39 6.36 -16.98
CA ASP A 46 -5.29 4.91 -16.79
C ASP A 46 -3.89 4.37 -17.03
N ALA A 47 -3.26 4.76 -18.15
CA ALA A 47 -1.90 4.33 -18.46
C ALA A 47 -0.89 4.81 -17.41
N VAL A 48 -1.04 6.05 -16.91
CA VAL A 48 -0.17 6.58 -15.84
C VAL A 48 -0.40 5.84 -14.52
N ARG A 49 -1.66 5.52 -14.17
CA ARG A 49 -1.97 4.72 -12.99
C ARG A 49 -1.33 3.33 -13.07
N THR A 50 -1.47 2.65 -14.21
CA THR A 50 -0.87 1.33 -14.43
C THR A 50 0.64 1.39 -14.30
N GLU A 51 1.30 2.35 -14.97
CA GLU A 51 2.74 2.51 -14.89
C GLU A 51 3.22 2.84 -13.46
N SER A 52 2.48 3.69 -12.74
CA SER A 52 2.77 4.00 -11.34
C SER A 52 2.62 2.77 -10.43
N ALA A 53 1.63 1.93 -10.66
CA ALA A 53 1.43 0.69 -9.90
C ALA A 53 2.57 -0.30 -10.16
N LEU A 54 2.98 -0.47 -11.42
CA LEU A 54 4.12 -1.35 -11.78
C LEU A 54 5.43 -0.87 -11.15
N ARG A 55 5.70 0.45 -11.16
CA ARG A 55 6.87 1.03 -10.49
C ARG A 55 6.85 0.85 -8.99
N GLY A 56 5.69 1.03 -8.36
CA GLY A 56 5.51 0.78 -6.94
C GLY A 56 5.77 -0.69 -6.58
N ALA A 57 5.25 -1.63 -7.36
CA ALA A 57 5.50 -3.05 -7.20
C ALA A 57 6.98 -3.40 -7.36
N ALA A 58 7.66 -2.83 -8.36
CA ALA A 58 9.10 -3.02 -8.59
C ALA A 58 9.92 -2.56 -7.39
N ALA A 59 9.64 -1.36 -6.87
CA ALA A 59 10.29 -0.83 -5.67
C ALA A 59 10.04 -1.69 -4.43
N ALA A 60 8.80 -2.12 -4.20
CA ALA A 60 8.45 -2.98 -3.06
C ALA A 60 9.15 -4.34 -3.14
N ALA A 61 9.15 -4.97 -4.32
CA ALA A 61 9.86 -6.22 -4.53
C ALA A 61 11.39 -6.05 -4.39
N SER A 62 11.93 -4.88 -4.77
CA SER A 62 13.35 -4.59 -4.61
C SER A 62 13.78 -4.56 -3.16
N ILE A 63 12.97 -3.93 -2.30
CA ILE A 63 13.20 -3.87 -0.85
C ILE A 63 13.20 -5.29 -0.27
N GLU A 64 12.17 -6.08 -0.59
CA GLU A 64 12.02 -7.43 -0.05
C GLU A 64 13.12 -8.39 -0.51
N LEU A 65 13.56 -8.29 -1.76
CA LEU A 65 14.60 -9.15 -2.31
C LEU A 65 16.03 -8.66 -2.02
N GLY A 66 16.19 -7.45 -1.48
CA GLY A 66 17.51 -6.84 -1.27
C GLY A 66 18.30 -6.57 -2.55
N ARG A 67 17.64 -6.52 -3.70
CA ARG A 67 18.23 -6.24 -5.02
C ARG A 67 17.32 -5.36 -5.85
N LEU A 68 17.85 -4.65 -6.84
CA LEU A 68 17.02 -3.94 -7.80
C LEU A 68 16.17 -4.93 -8.60
N VAL A 69 14.87 -4.66 -8.66
CA VAL A 69 13.89 -5.32 -9.53
C VAL A 69 13.45 -4.30 -10.56
N GLU A 70 13.67 -4.59 -11.84
CA GLU A 70 13.27 -3.69 -12.91
C GLU A 70 11.75 -3.74 -13.15
N VAL A 71 11.18 -2.64 -13.64
CA VAL A 71 9.74 -2.55 -13.95
C VAL A 71 9.31 -3.62 -14.96
N ASP A 72 10.19 -3.97 -15.89
CA ASP A 72 9.92 -5.01 -16.88
C ASP A 72 9.86 -6.42 -16.29
N GLU A 73 10.60 -6.72 -15.21
CA GLU A 73 10.44 -7.97 -14.46
C GLU A 73 9.02 -8.08 -13.90
N VAL A 74 8.48 -6.99 -13.35
CA VAL A 74 7.09 -6.92 -12.85
C VAL A 74 6.08 -7.06 -13.99
N ARG A 75 6.34 -6.45 -15.15
CA ARG A 75 5.47 -6.52 -16.32
C ARG A 75 5.38 -7.96 -16.85
N VAL A 76 6.51 -8.66 -16.92
CA VAL A 76 6.58 -10.08 -17.27
C VAL A 76 5.85 -10.92 -16.23
N ALA A 77 6.07 -10.66 -14.93
CA ALA A 77 5.40 -11.35 -13.83
C ALA A 77 3.87 -11.23 -13.86
N ALA A 78 3.34 -10.12 -14.38
CA ALA A 78 1.91 -9.88 -14.53
C ALA A 78 1.28 -10.68 -15.68
N GLN A 79 2.08 -11.07 -16.68
CA GLN A 79 1.64 -11.81 -17.87
C GLN A 79 1.86 -13.32 -17.73
N ASP A 80 3.00 -13.72 -17.16
CA ASP A 80 3.39 -15.12 -16.96
C ASP A 80 3.70 -15.38 -15.48
N ARG A 81 2.90 -16.27 -14.87
CA ARG A 81 3.00 -16.61 -13.45
C ARG A 81 4.25 -17.43 -13.11
N SER A 82 4.94 -17.98 -14.10
CA SER A 82 6.16 -18.77 -13.90
C SER A 82 7.45 -17.96 -14.09
N ALA A 83 7.36 -16.80 -14.74
CA ALA A 83 8.52 -16.07 -15.25
C ALA A 83 9.23 -15.13 -14.26
N ALA A 84 8.78 -15.05 -13.00
CA ALA A 84 9.35 -14.15 -12.00
C ALA A 84 9.35 -14.75 -10.60
N ALA A 85 10.16 -14.19 -9.68
CA ALA A 85 10.18 -14.64 -8.29
C ALA A 85 8.80 -14.46 -7.62
N PRO A 86 8.41 -15.35 -6.67
CA PRO A 86 7.14 -15.26 -5.94
C PRO A 86 6.83 -13.88 -5.36
N VAL A 87 7.84 -13.22 -4.79
CA VAL A 87 7.76 -11.86 -4.23
C VAL A 87 7.37 -10.83 -5.28
N VAL A 88 7.97 -10.88 -6.48
CA VAL A 88 7.67 -9.95 -7.59
C VAL A 88 6.21 -10.09 -8.02
N ARG A 89 5.72 -11.34 -8.14
CA ARG A 89 4.32 -11.62 -8.48
C ARG A 89 3.37 -11.14 -7.38
N GLY A 90 3.74 -11.33 -6.12
CA GLY A 90 3.00 -10.86 -4.96
C GLY A 90 2.86 -9.33 -4.95
N ALA A 91 3.99 -8.63 -5.13
CA ALA A 91 4.02 -7.17 -5.22
C ALA A 91 3.16 -6.65 -6.37
N ALA A 92 3.26 -7.26 -7.56
CA ALA A 92 2.43 -6.90 -8.72
C ALA A 92 0.93 -7.00 -8.39
N ARG A 93 0.50 -8.13 -7.79
CA ARG A 93 -0.90 -8.37 -7.40
C ARG A 93 -1.38 -7.37 -6.35
N ALA A 94 -0.57 -7.09 -5.33
CA ALA A 94 -0.92 -6.12 -4.30
C ALA A 94 -1.10 -4.70 -4.86
N TYR A 95 -0.16 -4.23 -5.70
CA TYR A 95 -0.20 -2.87 -6.23
C TYR A 95 -1.31 -2.62 -7.26
N VAL A 96 -1.73 -3.65 -8.00
CA VAL A 96 -2.91 -3.57 -8.87
C VAL A 96 -4.18 -3.34 -8.05
N GLU A 97 -4.31 -3.98 -6.87
CA GLU A 97 -5.51 -3.88 -6.04
C GLU A 97 -5.53 -2.63 -5.14
N LEU A 98 -4.38 -2.00 -4.87
CA LEU A 98 -4.25 -0.89 -3.91
C LEU A 98 -5.31 0.21 -4.09
N GLY A 99 -5.59 0.60 -5.34
CA GLY A 99 -6.59 1.62 -5.63
C GLY A 99 -8.01 1.26 -5.18
N ALA A 100 -8.41 -0.01 -5.35
CA ALA A 100 -9.72 -0.50 -4.93
C ALA A 100 -9.85 -0.58 -3.39
N LEU A 101 -8.73 -0.75 -2.69
CA LEU A 101 -8.71 -0.86 -1.23
C LEU A 101 -8.81 0.47 -0.50
N VAL A 102 -8.70 1.62 -1.18
CA VAL A 102 -8.78 2.95 -0.54
C VAL A 102 -10.11 3.15 0.20
N GLY A 103 -11.22 2.70 -0.38
CA GLY A 103 -12.54 2.78 0.28
C GLY A 103 -12.63 1.85 1.49
N VAL A 104 -12.15 0.60 1.33
CA VAL A 104 -12.13 -0.40 2.40
C VAL A 104 -11.26 0.05 3.56
N TRP A 105 -10.11 0.68 3.30
CA TRP A 105 -9.21 1.19 4.32
C TRP A 105 -9.90 2.13 5.31
N ARG A 106 -10.76 3.03 4.82
CA ARG A 106 -11.47 4.02 5.65
C ARG A 106 -12.58 3.42 6.53
N GLN A 107 -13.07 2.23 6.20
CA GLN A 107 -14.20 1.60 6.88
C GLN A 107 -13.80 0.36 7.68
N ALA A 108 -12.83 -0.40 7.16
CA ALA A 108 -12.38 -1.69 7.66
C ALA A 108 -10.87 -1.86 7.37
N PRO A 109 -9.98 -1.08 8.03
CA PRO A 109 -8.53 -1.11 7.76
C PRO A 109 -7.92 -2.51 7.94
N ARG A 110 -8.39 -3.29 8.92
CA ARG A 110 -7.98 -4.69 9.12
C ARG A 110 -8.28 -5.58 7.93
N GLN A 111 -9.45 -5.40 7.30
CA GLN A 111 -9.83 -6.18 6.11
C GLN A 111 -8.96 -5.79 4.91
N ALA A 112 -8.65 -4.50 4.75
CA ALA A 112 -7.74 -4.03 3.70
C ALA A 112 -6.33 -4.64 3.88
N LEU A 113 -5.80 -4.64 5.09
CA LEU A 113 -4.51 -5.25 5.42
C LEU A 113 -4.49 -6.77 5.16
N ALA A 114 -5.53 -7.49 5.60
CA ALA A 114 -5.66 -8.92 5.33
C ALA A 114 -5.71 -9.21 3.82
N ARG A 115 -6.44 -8.41 3.05
CA ARG A 115 -6.50 -8.54 1.59
C ARG A 115 -5.14 -8.29 0.93
N LEU A 116 -4.41 -7.26 1.36
CA LEU A 116 -3.05 -7.00 0.88
C LEU A 116 -2.11 -8.16 1.20
N HIS A 117 -2.17 -8.71 2.41
CA HIS A 117 -1.36 -9.85 2.81
C HIS A 117 -1.66 -11.08 1.92
N THR A 118 -2.93 -11.42 1.72
CA THR A 118 -3.33 -12.52 0.83
C THR A 118 -2.80 -12.34 -0.60
N LEU A 119 -2.81 -11.10 -1.11
CA LEU A 119 -2.31 -10.80 -2.45
C LEU A 119 -0.79 -10.86 -2.54
N ALA A 120 -0.07 -10.36 -1.54
CA ALA A 120 1.39 -10.37 -1.54
C ALA A 120 1.96 -11.78 -1.26
N ALA A 121 1.39 -12.49 -0.28
CA ALA A 121 1.96 -13.72 0.27
C ALA A 121 1.51 -15.01 -0.42
N ARG A 122 0.56 -14.97 -1.37
CA ARG A 122 -0.04 -16.18 -2.00
C ARG A 122 0.95 -17.27 -2.44
N ASP A 123 2.13 -16.87 -2.90
CA ASP A 123 3.13 -17.79 -3.47
C ASP A 123 4.36 -17.94 -2.53
N VAL A 124 4.28 -17.38 -1.32
CA VAL A 124 5.37 -17.29 -0.33
C VAL A 124 4.96 -17.99 0.97
N ALA A 125 3.74 -17.77 1.43
CA ALA A 125 3.18 -18.34 2.66
C ALA A 125 2.28 -19.55 2.38
N GLY A 126 2.03 -20.36 3.41
CA GLY A 126 1.05 -21.43 3.34
C GLY A 126 -0.38 -20.90 3.14
N VAL A 127 -1.26 -21.70 2.51
CA VAL A 127 -2.64 -21.28 2.22
C VAL A 127 -3.40 -20.90 3.50
N ASP A 128 -3.18 -21.64 4.59
CA ASP A 128 -3.83 -21.42 5.88
C ASP A 128 -3.32 -20.18 6.62
N GLU A 129 -2.24 -19.57 6.14
CA GLU A 129 -1.61 -18.37 6.70
C GLU A 129 -2.06 -17.10 5.95
N LEU A 130 -2.71 -17.23 4.79
CA LEU A 130 -3.09 -16.08 3.97
C LEU A 130 -4.13 -15.19 4.68
N GLY A 131 -3.92 -13.88 4.58
CA GLY A 131 -4.74 -12.88 5.27
C GLY A 131 -4.53 -12.81 6.79
N ARG A 132 -3.63 -13.62 7.35
CA ARG A 132 -3.28 -13.63 8.77
C ARG A 132 -1.80 -13.26 8.91
N PRO A 133 -1.45 -12.00 9.21
CA PRO A 133 -0.06 -11.69 9.50
C PRO A 133 0.41 -12.58 10.66
N GLY A 134 1.59 -13.18 10.51
CA GLY A 134 2.09 -14.22 11.42
C GLY A 134 2.18 -13.73 12.88
N PRO A 135 2.20 -14.65 13.87
CA PRO A 135 2.30 -14.26 15.27
C PRO A 135 3.57 -13.46 15.54
N GLY A 136 3.47 -12.47 16.43
CA GLY A 136 4.62 -11.69 16.90
C GLY A 136 4.35 -10.19 16.95
N GLU A 137 5.40 -9.46 17.33
CA GLU A 137 5.33 -8.03 17.63
C GLU A 137 4.78 -7.18 16.47
N ALA A 138 5.04 -7.57 15.22
CA ALA A 138 4.50 -6.88 14.05
C ALA A 138 2.97 -6.95 13.98
N THR A 139 2.38 -8.10 14.31
CA THR A 139 0.93 -8.30 14.31
C THR A 139 0.27 -7.56 15.46
N ASP A 140 0.91 -7.56 16.64
CA ASP A 140 0.43 -6.79 17.79
C ASP A 140 0.43 -5.28 17.49
N ARG A 141 1.50 -4.78 16.84
CA ARG A 141 1.59 -3.38 16.39
C ARG A 141 0.54 -3.05 15.33
N LEU A 142 0.32 -3.93 14.34
CA LEU A 142 -0.74 -3.75 13.33
C LEU A 142 -2.13 -3.72 13.97
N ALA A 143 -2.37 -4.56 14.98
CA ALA A 143 -3.62 -4.57 15.73
C ALA A 143 -3.82 -3.26 16.48
N GLN A 144 -2.78 -2.73 17.13
CA GLN A 144 -2.78 -1.43 17.80
C GLN A 144 -3.02 -0.28 16.82
N LEU A 145 -2.34 -0.28 15.67
CA LEU A 145 -2.53 0.74 14.62
C LEU A 145 -3.97 0.76 14.13
N ALA A 146 -4.60 -0.41 13.96
CA ALA A 146 -5.98 -0.50 13.52
C ALA A 146 -7.01 -0.02 14.57
N GLU A 147 -6.64 0.14 15.84
CA GLU A 147 -7.51 0.75 16.87
C GLU A 147 -7.41 2.28 16.90
N VAL A 148 -6.33 2.86 16.34
CA VAL A 148 -6.09 4.32 16.32
C VAL A 148 -6.38 4.98 14.97
N LEU A 149 -6.63 4.17 13.92
CA LEU A 149 -7.01 4.60 12.56
C LEU A 149 -8.52 4.60 12.37
#